data_AF-A0A4W5NSY9-F1
#
_entry.id   AF-A0A4W5NSY9-F1
#
_cell.length_a   1.000
_cell.length_b   1.000
_cell.length_c   1.000
_cell.angle_alpha   90.00
_cell.angle_beta   90.00
_cell.angle_gamma   90.00
#
_symmetry.space_group_name_H-M   'P 1'
#
loop_
_entity.id
_entity.type
_entity.pdbx_description
1 polymer ?
#
loop_
_entity_poly.entity_id
_entity_poly.type
_entity_poly.pdbx_seq_one_letter_code
_entity_poly.pdbx_strand_id
1 'polypeptide(L)'
;PPRNHSYLPSLVGLYDSPPGTDDAKLIDIFYPGDQLSITYGTKSRVGIGGMEAKVKAALWALQGGTSVVIANGTHPKVTGHVITDIVEGKKVGTFFSEVKPAGPTVEQQTEMSRNSCRTLAALHPDQRGEIICHLADLLVEKKEEILAANKMDMDLAVNAGQLSSALLNRLSLSPAKLNSLAIGLRQIALASQDSVGRVLRRTRVAHNLELEQITVPIGVLLVIFEARPDCLPQVSALAIASGNALLVKGGKEAANTNRILHELTQQALDIHWVKEAVQLVSTREEVEDLCRLDEMIDLIIPRGSSQLVRNIQSAAMGIPVLGHSEGICHVYIDSEAAIDKVIKIVRDSKCDYPAACNAMETLLVHRDILRTPLFDQITDMLRTEQVKIHAGPRFASYLTFSPSEVKSLRTEYGDLECCIEVVDSMQEAIDHIHRYGSSHTDVIVTENEDTAERFLQQLDSACVFWNASSRFADGYRFGLGAEVGISTARIHARGPVGLQGLLTTKWVLRGDGHTAADFSEQGTVKYLHENLPVTQPQPRQIAARSED
;
A
#
# COMPACT_ATOMS: atom_id res chain seq x y z
N PRO A 1 -21.40 -47.81 32.74
CA PRO A 1 -20.67 -46.58 32.38
C PRO A 1 -20.23 -46.58 30.91
N PRO A 2 -21.04 -46.04 29.97
CA PRO A 2 -20.62 -45.87 28.60
C PRO A 2 -20.31 -44.40 28.29
N ARG A 3 -19.24 -44.23 27.52
CA ARG A 3 -18.86 -43.00 26.82
C ARG A 3 -20.00 -42.57 25.89
N ASN A 4 -20.45 -41.32 25.98
CA ASN A 4 -21.26 -40.67 24.95
C ASN A 4 -20.56 -39.38 24.54
N HIS A 5 -19.74 -39.44 23.50
CA HIS A 5 -19.41 -38.28 22.69
C HIS A 5 -20.65 -37.92 21.87
N SER A 6 -21.47 -37.00 22.38
CA SER A 6 -22.56 -36.41 21.63
C SER A 6 -22.02 -35.21 20.85
N TYR A 7 -21.66 -35.43 19.59
CA TYR A 7 -21.49 -34.38 18.59
C TYR A 7 -22.87 -33.73 18.34
N LEU A 8 -23.02 -32.45 18.70
CA LEU A 8 -24.17 -31.61 18.32
C LEU A 8 -23.75 -30.70 17.16
N PRO A 9 -24.60 -30.45 16.15
CA PRO A 9 -24.17 -29.85 14.88
C PRO A 9 -23.73 -28.38 15.02
N SER A 10 -22.48 -28.12 14.64
CA SER A 10 -22.10 -27.23 13.52
C SER A 10 -22.56 -25.77 13.49
N LEU A 11 -22.48 -25.00 14.59
CA LEU A 11 -22.59 -23.54 14.52
C LEU A 11 -21.46 -22.83 15.26
N VAL A 12 -20.81 -21.92 14.55
CA VAL A 12 -19.62 -21.16 14.95
C VAL A 12 -19.94 -20.06 15.96
N GLY A 13 -21.13 -19.48 15.85
CA GLY A 13 -21.65 -18.39 16.68
C GLY A 13 -23.05 -17.98 16.19
N LEU A 14 -23.44 -16.73 16.42
CA LEU A 14 -24.66 -16.12 15.89
C LEU A 14 -24.46 -15.63 14.47
N TYR A 15 -25.49 -15.73 13.65
CA TYR A 15 -25.49 -15.24 12.27
C TYR A 15 -26.60 -14.22 12.07
N ASP A 16 -26.41 -13.28 11.14
CA ASP A 16 -27.41 -12.28 10.75
C ASP A 16 -28.57 -12.85 9.92
N SER A 17 -28.37 -14.02 9.33
CA SER A 17 -29.34 -14.75 8.53
C SER A 17 -29.15 -16.28 8.69
N PRO A 18 -30.07 -17.12 8.18
CA PRO A 18 -30.01 -18.57 8.40
C PRO A 18 -28.67 -19.17 7.92
N PRO A 19 -27.94 -19.90 8.79
CA PRO A 19 -26.66 -20.47 8.42
C PRO A 19 -26.80 -21.46 7.25
N GLY A 20 -26.06 -21.22 6.17
CA GLY A 20 -26.11 -22.00 4.93
C GLY A 20 -26.77 -21.30 3.74
N THR A 21 -27.27 -20.07 3.90
CA THR A 21 -27.52 -19.16 2.77
C THR A 21 -26.23 -18.49 2.32
N ASP A 22 -26.12 -18.15 1.03
CA ASP A 22 -24.91 -17.56 0.44
C ASP A 22 -24.47 -16.26 1.16
N ASP A 23 -25.42 -15.52 1.73
CA ASP A 23 -25.18 -14.23 2.41
C ASP A 23 -25.06 -14.31 3.95
N ALA A 24 -25.00 -15.51 4.55
CA ALA A 24 -25.00 -15.63 6.02
C ALA A 24 -23.67 -15.22 6.66
N LYS A 25 -23.68 -14.13 7.44
CA LYS A 25 -22.48 -13.59 8.11
C LYS A 25 -22.50 -13.86 9.61
N LEU A 26 -21.34 -14.22 10.16
CA LEU A 26 -21.15 -14.40 11.60
C LEU A 26 -21.16 -13.04 12.31
N ILE A 27 -21.88 -12.95 13.43
CA ILE A 27 -21.90 -11.79 14.31
C ILE A 27 -20.80 -11.97 15.36
N ASP A 28 -19.75 -11.16 15.30
CA ASP A 28 -18.63 -11.26 16.24
C ASP A 28 -18.94 -10.65 17.62
N ILE A 29 -19.78 -9.61 17.66
CA ILE A 29 -20.22 -8.96 18.91
C ILE A 29 -21.74 -8.85 18.91
N PHE A 30 -22.38 -9.44 19.93
CA PHE A 30 -23.81 -9.34 20.13
C PHE A 30 -24.14 -8.40 21.30
N TYR A 31 -24.93 -7.37 21.01
CA TYR A 31 -25.49 -6.45 21.99
C TYR A 31 -26.96 -6.83 22.26
N PRO A 32 -27.39 -6.97 23.54
CA PRO A 32 -28.76 -7.39 23.89
C PRO A 32 -29.87 -6.53 23.27
N GLY A 33 -29.62 -5.25 22.98
CA GLY A 33 -30.60 -4.36 22.34
C GLY A 33 -30.87 -4.68 20.86
N ASP A 34 -30.01 -5.48 20.21
CA ASP A 34 -30.17 -5.90 18.82
C ASP A 34 -30.90 -7.27 18.72
N GLN A 35 -31.66 -7.67 19.75
CA GLN A 35 -32.37 -8.96 19.78
C GLN A 35 -33.37 -9.18 18.63
N LEU A 36 -33.90 -8.09 18.07
CA LEU A 36 -34.89 -8.10 16.98
C LEU A 36 -34.28 -8.40 15.60
N SER A 37 -32.95 -8.29 15.43
CA SER A 37 -32.28 -8.55 14.15
C SER A 37 -31.86 -10.01 13.97
N ILE A 38 -32.07 -10.88 14.98
CA ILE A 38 -31.70 -12.30 14.91
C ILE A 38 -32.92 -13.17 14.64
N THR A 39 -32.85 -13.96 13.58
CA THR A 39 -33.86 -14.99 13.26
C THR A 39 -33.36 -16.36 13.70
N TYR A 40 -34.10 -17.04 14.58
CA TYR A 40 -33.75 -18.39 15.01
C TYR A 40 -34.35 -19.44 14.06
N GLY A 41 -33.53 -20.39 13.60
CA GLY A 41 -33.98 -21.54 12.83
C GLY A 41 -34.93 -22.46 13.61
N THR A 42 -35.76 -23.21 12.89
CA THR A 42 -36.74 -24.15 13.46
C THR A 42 -36.08 -25.26 14.29
N LYS A 43 -36.65 -25.57 15.46
CA LYS A 43 -36.12 -26.58 16.40
C LYS A 43 -36.07 -27.97 15.75
N SER A 44 -34.93 -28.65 15.83
CA SER A 44 -34.83 -30.05 15.41
C SER A 44 -35.53 -30.97 16.41
N ARG A 45 -36.12 -32.06 15.90
CA ARG A 45 -36.98 -33.01 16.66
C ARG A 45 -36.24 -33.79 17.77
N VAL A 46 -34.92 -33.68 17.86
CA VAL A 46 -34.05 -34.45 18.77
C VAL A 46 -33.03 -33.57 19.55
N GLY A 47 -33.07 -32.24 19.41
CA GLY A 47 -32.09 -31.34 20.04
C GLY A 47 -32.48 -30.86 21.44
N ILE A 48 -31.57 -31.01 22.42
CA ILE A 48 -31.77 -30.64 23.85
C ILE A 48 -31.64 -29.12 24.10
N GLY A 49 -31.38 -28.31 23.07
CA GLY A 49 -31.37 -26.84 23.17
C GLY A 49 -30.94 -26.19 21.85
N GLY A 50 -31.82 -25.39 21.26
CA GLY A 50 -31.51 -24.61 20.05
C GLY A 50 -30.62 -23.39 20.34
N MET A 51 -30.18 -22.69 19.30
CA MET A 51 -29.42 -21.43 19.44
C MET A 51 -30.14 -20.41 20.33
N GLU A 52 -31.47 -20.36 20.27
CA GLU A 52 -32.30 -19.53 21.15
C GLU A 52 -32.03 -19.79 22.65
N ALA A 53 -31.87 -21.06 23.06
CA ALA A 53 -31.58 -21.41 24.45
C ALA A 53 -30.15 -21.00 24.86
N LYS A 54 -29.18 -21.13 23.94
CA LYS A 54 -27.80 -20.71 24.16
C LYS A 54 -27.69 -19.19 24.32
N VAL A 55 -28.40 -18.42 23.49
CA VAL A 55 -28.48 -16.96 23.60
C VAL A 55 -29.13 -16.53 24.91
N LYS A 56 -30.25 -17.16 25.29
CA LYS A 56 -30.92 -16.87 26.58
C LYS A 56 -30.00 -17.13 27.78
N ALA A 57 -29.26 -18.23 27.77
CA ALA A 57 -28.29 -18.53 28.82
C ALA A 57 -27.12 -17.53 28.84
N ALA A 58 -26.60 -17.14 27.67
CA ALA A 58 -25.55 -16.14 27.55
C ALA A 58 -25.98 -14.78 28.06
N LEU A 59 -27.21 -14.34 27.74
CA LEU A 59 -27.79 -13.10 28.24
C LEU A 59 -28.00 -13.12 29.76
N TRP A 60 -28.45 -14.24 30.32
CA TRP A 60 -28.61 -14.38 31.77
C TRP A 60 -27.26 -14.28 32.50
N ALA A 61 -26.22 -14.93 31.97
CA ALA A 61 -24.88 -14.84 32.53
C ALA A 61 -24.28 -13.43 32.37
N LEU A 62 -24.53 -12.76 31.25
CA LEU A 62 -24.13 -11.37 31.03
C LEU A 62 -24.76 -10.42 32.06
N GLN A 63 -26.06 -10.54 32.32
CA GLN A 63 -26.76 -9.78 33.37
C GLN A 63 -26.20 -10.04 34.78
N GLY A 64 -25.59 -11.21 35.00
CA GLY A 64 -24.87 -11.55 36.22
C GLY A 64 -23.44 -11.00 36.29
N GLY A 65 -23.03 -10.16 35.34
CA GLY A 65 -21.68 -9.58 35.25
C GLY A 65 -20.63 -10.53 34.67
N THR A 66 -21.03 -11.63 34.05
CA THR A 66 -20.10 -12.61 33.46
C THR A 66 -19.98 -12.37 31.95
N SER A 67 -18.76 -12.15 31.46
CA SER A 67 -18.49 -12.08 30.02
C SER A 67 -18.72 -13.44 29.35
N VAL A 68 -19.45 -13.47 28.24
CA VAL A 68 -19.81 -14.72 27.54
C VAL A 68 -19.36 -14.67 26.08
N VAL A 69 -18.78 -15.79 25.62
CA VAL A 69 -18.51 -16.03 24.20
C VAL A 69 -19.19 -17.35 23.79
N ILE A 70 -19.90 -17.33 22.67
CA ILE A 70 -20.36 -18.55 21.99
C ILE A 70 -19.43 -18.79 20.80
N ALA A 71 -18.60 -19.83 20.89
CA ALA A 71 -17.65 -20.21 19.84
C ALA A 71 -17.69 -21.72 19.56
N ASN A 72 -17.23 -22.12 18.36
CA ASN A 72 -16.99 -23.52 18.03
C ASN A 72 -15.50 -23.85 18.10
N GLY A 73 -15.13 -24.77 19.00
CA GLY A 73 -13.73 -25.17 19.20
C GLY A 73 -13.07 -25.92 18.04
N THR A 74 -13.82 -26.26 17.00
CA THR A 74 -13.33 -26.93 15.77
C THR A 74 -13.35 -26.00 14.55
N HIS A 75 -13.62 -24.71 14.74
CA HIS A 75 -13.74 -23.77 13.63
C HIS A 75 -12.38 -23.53 12.94
N PRO A 76 -12.31 -23.40 11.60
CA PRO A 76 -11.05 -23.16 10.90
C PRO A 76 -10.30 -21.89 11.32
N LYS A 77 -11.00 -20.88 11.87
CA LYS A 77 -10.35 -19.68 12.43
C LYS A 77 -9.63 -19.92 13.77
N VAL A 78 -9.78 -21.09 14.40
CA VAL A 78 -9.09 -21.43 15.65
C VAL A 78 -7.66 -21.83 15.30
N THR A 79 -6.69 -21.00 15.70
CA THR A 79 -5.27 -21.16 15.36
C THR A 79 -4.52 -22.06 16.34
N GLY A 80 -5.13 -22.37 17.48
CA GLY A 80 -4.62 -23.32 18.47
C GLY A 80 -5.74 -23.91 19.32
N HIS A 81 -5.95 -23.34 20.50
CA HIS A 81 -7.08 -23.67 21.37
C HIS A 81 -8.05 -22.50 21.43
N VAL A 82 -9.34 -22.79 21.21
CA VAL A 82 -10.40 -21.76 21.18
C VAL A 82 -10.44 -20.89 22.44
N ILE A 83 -10.12 -21.44 23.61
CA ILE A 83 -10.07 -20.66 24.86
C ILE A 83 -8.92 -19.65 24.81
N THR A 84 -7.74 -20.07 24.35
CA THR A 84 -6.57 -19.19 24.21
C THR A 84 -6.85 -18.09 23.19
N ASP A 85 -7.41 -18.44 22.03
CA ASP A 85 -7.77 -17.49 20.99
C ASP A 85 -8.81 -16.46 21.49
N ILE A 86 -9.80 -16.88 22.28
CA ILE A 86 -10.77 -15.97 22.91
C ILE A 86 -10.09 -15.04 23.92
N VAL A 87 -9.20 -15.56 24.77
CA VAL A 87 -8.47 -14.79 25.80
C VAL A 87 -7.50 -13.79 25.16
N GLU A 88 -6.92 -14.14 24.01
CA GLU A 88 -6.09 -13.24 23.18
C GLU A 88 -6.92 -12.20 22.40
N GLY A 89 -8.25 -12.27 22.45
CA GLY A 89 -9.15 -11.30 21.82
C GLY A 89 -9.48 -11.58 20.35
N LYS A 90 -9.17 -12.78 19.84
CA LYS A 90 -9.47 -13.15 18.44
C LYS A 90 -10.97 -13.38 18.24
N LYS A 91 -11.47 -13.01 17.06
CA LYS A 91 -12.87 -13.16 16.63
C LYS A 91 -13.19 -14.61 16.19
N VAL A 92 -13.16 -15.54 17.13
CA VAL A 92 -13.42 -16.99 16.89
C VAL A 92 -14.86 -17.43 17.22
N GLY A 93 -15.72 -16.48 17.58
CA GLY A 93 -17.13 -16.69 17.90
C GLY A 93 -17.83 -15.37 18.26
N THR A 94 -19.04 -15.46 18.81
CA THR A 94 -19.83 -14.27 19.18
C THR A 94 -19.60 -13.89 20.65
N PHE A 95 -19.00 -12.72 20.87
CA PHE A 95 -18.85 -12.11 22.19
C PHE A 95 -20.10 -11.32 22.58
N PHE A 96 -20.62 -11.57 23.79
CA PHE A 96 -21.79 -10.89 24.32
C PHE A 96 -21.34 -9.69 25.14
N SER A 97 -21.75 -8.49 24.74
CA SER A 97 -21.36 -7.24 25.40
C SER A 97 -22.56 -6.46 25.90
N GLU A 98 -22.46 -5.87 27.09
CA GLU A 98 -23.43 -4.91 27.62
C GLU A 98 -23.34 -3.54 26.94
N VAL A 99 -22.26 -3.28 26.19
CA VAL A 99 -22.03 -2.02 25.49
C VAL A 99 -22.15 -2.29 24.00
N LYS A 100 -23.02 -1.53 23.32
CA LYS A 100 -23.10 -1.58 21.87
C LYS A 100 -21.75 -1.15 21.29
N PRO A 101 -21.09 -1.96 20.44
CA PRO A 101 -19.86 -1.55 19.80
C PRO A 101 -20.09 -0.23 19.04
N ALA A 102 -19.14 0.69 19.17
CA ALA A 102 -19.25 2.02 18.57
C ALA A 102 -18.91 1.93 17.08
N GLY A 103 -19.87 2.25 16.22
CA GLY A 103 -19.70 2.33 14.77
C GLY A 103 -19.96 1.01 14.02
N PRO A 104 -19.92 1.05 12.68
CA PRO A 104 -20.05 -0.12 11.82
C PRO A 104 -18.88 -1.09 11.99
N THR A 105 -19.10 -2.39 11.74
CA THR A 105 -18.00 -3.38 11.66
C THR A 105 -17.14 -3.11 10.42
N VAL A 106 -15.95 -3.70 10.38
CA VAL A 106 -15.05 -3.50 9.23
C VAL A 106 -15.62 -4.06 7.93
N GLU A 107 -16.35 -5.18 7.99
CA GLU A 107 -17.06 -5.76 6.86
C GLU A 107 -18.13 -4.80 6.35
N GLN A 108 -18.90 -4.18 7.27
CA GLN A 108 -19.90 -3.17 6.91
C GLN A 108 -19.25 -1.94 6.29
N GLN A 109 -18.16 -1.42 6.87
CA GLN A 109 -17.38 -0.32 6.30
C GLN A 109 -16.88 -0.65 4.88
N THR A 110 -16.42 -1.88 4.68
CA THR A 110 -15.91 -2.35 3.39
C THR A 110 -17.02 -2.46 2.36
N GLU A 111 -18.19 -2.96 2.75
CA GLU A 111 -19.37 -3.07 1.88
C GLU A 111 -19.90 -1.69 1.47
N MET A 112 -20.01 -0.76 2.42
CA MET A 112 -20.33 0.65 2.15
C MET A 112 -19.34 1.27 1.16
N SER A 113 -18.04 1.08 1.40
CA SER A 113 -16.98 1.57 0.52
C SER A 113 -17.10 0.99 -0.89
N ARG A 114 -17.29 -0.34 -1.01
CA ARG A 114 -17.43 -1.01 -2.29
C ARG A 114 -18.64 -0.54 -3.08
N ASN A 115 -19.76 -0.25 -2.41
CA ASN A 115 -20.94 0.32 -3.06
C ASN A 115 -20.67 1.75 -3.55
N SER A 116 -20.09 2.60 -2.69
CA SER A 116 -19.72 3.97 -3.04
C SER A 116 -18.66 4.05 -4.15
N CYS A 117 -17.74 3.07 -4.21
CA CYS A 117 -16.74 2.94 -5.28
C CYS A 117 -17.37 2.89 -6.67
N ARG A 118 -18.50 2.18 -6.83
CA ARG A 118 -19.19 2.11 -8.12
C ARG A 118 -19.71 3.47 -8.56
N THR A 119 -20.25 4.25 -7.62
CA THR A 119 -20.70 5.63 -7.85
C THR A 119 -19.51 6.53 -8.17
N LEU A 120 -18.44 6.46 -7.37
CA LEU A 120 -17.22 7.24 -7.55
C LEU A 120 -16.57 6.98 -8.92
N ALA A 121 -16.47 5.72 -9.33
CA ALA A 121 -15.93 5.31 -10.63
C ALA A 121 -16.79 5.79 -11.81
N ALA A 122 -18.10 5.96 -11.60
CA ALA A 122 -19.05 6.44 -12.60
C ALA A 122 -19.09 7.98 -12.73
N LEU A 123 -18.54 8.72 -11.76
CA LEU A 123 -18.46 10.18 -11.85
C LEU A 123 -17.63 10.62 -13.05
N HIS A 124 -17.94 11.81 -13.57
CA HIS A 124 -17.09 12.46 -14.58
C HIS A 124 -15.71 12.78 -13.98
N PRO A 125 -14.61 12.71 -14.74
CA PRO A 125 -13.30 13.04 -14.22
C PRO A 125 -13.21 14.43 -13.56
N ASP A 126 -13.92 15.43 -14.11
CA ASP A 126 -13.99 16.78 -13.53
C ASP A 126 -14.59 16.78 -12.12
N GLN A 127 -15.61 15.94 -11.85
CA GLN A 127 -16.23 15.83 -10.52
C GLN A 127 -15.27 15.20 -9.51
N ARG A 128 -14.49 14.19 -9.92
CA ARG A 128 -13.44 13.60 -9.06
C ARG A 128 -12.32 14.61 -8.79
N GLY A 129 -11.94 15.40 -9.80
CA GLY A 129 -10.98 16.49 -9.65
C GLY A 129 -11.47 17.58 -8.69
N GLU A 130 -12.76 17.93 -8.74
CA GLU A 130 -13.39 18.89 -7.83
C GLU A 130 -13.32 18.45 -6.37
N ILE A 131 -13.60 17.17 -6.08
CA ILE A 131 -13.45 16.59 -4.74
C ILE A 131 -12.02 16.77 -4.22
N ILE A 132 -11.02 16.44 -5.04
CA ILE A 132 -9.62 16.50 -4.64
C ILE A 132 -9.17 17.94 -4.41
N CYS A 133 -9.59 18.87 -5.28
CA CYS A 133 -9.31 20.29 -5.13
C CYS A 133 -9.98 20.85 -3.85
N HIS A 134 -11.21 20.45 -3.57
CA HIS A 134 -11.89 20.89 -2.35
C HIS A 134 -11.21 20.35 -1.09
N LEU A 135 -10.73 19.11 -1.10
CA LEU A 135 -9.91 18.58 -0.02
C LEU A 135 -8.62 19.40 0.16
N ALA A 136 -7.96 19.79 -0.93
CA ALA A 136 -6.78 20.65 -0.87
C ALA A 136 -7.08 22.03 -0.24
N ASP A 137 -8.23 22.63 -0.56
CA ASP A 137 -8.68 23.88 0.06
C ASP A 137 -8.91 23.70 1.56
N LEU A 138 -9.64 22.64 1.96
CA LEU A 138 -9.93 22.33 3.36
C LEU A 138 -8.65 22.13 4.19
N LEU A 139 -7.61 21.50 3.65
CA LEU A 139 -6.33 21.35 4.36
C LEU A 139 -5.67 22.69 4.68
N VAL A 140 -5.86 23.71 3.84
CA VAL A 140 -5.31 25.05 4.04
C VAL A 140 -6.21 25.87 4.98
N GLU A 141 -7.52 25.81 4.78
CA GLU A 141 -8.50 26.53 5.60
C GLU A 141 -8.54 26.02 7.05
N LYS A 142 -8.46 24.71 7.24
CA LYS A 142 -8.54 24.02 8.54
C LYS A 142 -7.19 23.73 9.16
N LYS A 143 -6.12 24.36 8.64
CA LYS A 143 -4.73 24.17 9.07
C LYS A 143 -4.54 24.25 10.59
N GLU A 144 -5.12 25.26 11.25
CA GLU A 144 -4.95 25.45 12.69
C GLU A 144 -5.58 24.30 13.50
N GLU A 145 -6.74 23.79 13.06
CA GLU A 145 -7.41 22.65 13.69
C GLU A 145 -6.59 21.36 13.50
N ILE A 146 -6.01 21.15 12.31
CA ILE A 146 -5.14 20.00 12.01
C ILE A 146 -3.87 20.03 12.86
N LEU A 147 -3.20 21.19 12.95
CA LEU A 147 -1.98 21.34 13.73
C LEU A 147 -2.24 21.19 15.24
N ALA A 148 -3.39 21.64 15.73
CA ALA A 148 -3.79 21.42 17.12
C ALA A 148 -3.96 19.92 17.42
N ALA A 149 -4.64 19.16 16.55
CA ALA A 149 -4.78 17.72 16.69
C ALA A 149 -3.43 16.99 16.62
N ASN A 150 -2.56 17.39 15.68
CA ASN A 150 -1.22 16.82 15.56
C ASN A 150 -0.35 17.11 16.78
N LYS A 151 -0.46 18.30 17.36
CA LYS A 151 0.24 18.63 18.60
C LYS A 151 -0.17 17.72 19.75
N MET A 152 -1.46 17.41 19.90
CA MET A 152 -1.94 16.47 20.92
C MET A 152 -1.32 15.07 20.72
N ASP A 153 -1.30 14.56 19.48
CA ASP A 153 -0.68 13.28 19.15
C ASP A 153 0.83 13.29 19.45
N MET A 154 1.55 14.37 19.10
CA MET A 154 2.97 14.54 19.40
C MET A 154 3.25 14.57 20.91
N ASP A 155 2.45 15.31 21.68
CA ASP A 155 2.60 15.40 23.14
C ASP A 155 2.34 14.03 23.79
N LEU A 156 1.31 13.30 23.35
CA LEU A 156 1.04 11.94 23.82
C LEU A 156 2.17 10.97 23.48
N ALA A 157 2.69 11.04 22.24
CA ALA A 157 3.79 10.21 21.76
C ALA A 157 5.08 10.43 22.55
N VAL A 158 5.43 11.70 22.82
CA VAL A 158 6.61 12.07 23.61
C VAL A 158 6.45 11.64 25.07
N ASN A 159 5.28 11.87 25.67
CA ASN A 159 5.02 11.49 27.06
C ASN A 159 5.01 9.96 27.28
N ALA A 160 4.54 9.20 26.30
CA ALA A 160 4.60 7.74 26.34
C ALA A 160 6.03 7.20 26.23
N GLY A 161 6.95 7.93 25.59
CA GLY A 161 8.37 7.59 25.48
C GLY A 161 8.66 6.34 24.62
N GLN A 162 7.69 5.87 23.83
CA GLN A 162 7.78 4.60 23.08
C GLN A 162 8.21 4.75 21.62
N LEU A 163 8.19 5.97 21.07
CA LEU A 163 8.49 6.24 19.66
C LEU A 163 9.92 6.74 19.49
N SER A 164 10.61 6.22 18.47
CA SER A 164 11.94 6.71 18.09
C SER A 164 11.86 8.12 17.52
N SER A 165 12.98 8.86 17.55
CA SER A 165 13.08 10.20 16.94
C SER A 165 12.67 10.20 15.46
N ALA A 166 13.02 9.15 14.71
CA ALA A 166 12.63 8.99 13.32
C ALA A 166 11.10 8.87 13.13
N LEU A 167 10.42 8.12 14.01
CA LEU A 167 8.95 8.00 13.96
C LEU A 167 8.27 9.30 14.39
N LEU A 168 8.80 10.00 15.40
CA LEU A 168 8.29 11.32 15.80
C LEU A 168 8.40 12.35 14.66
N ASN A 169 9.51 12.36 13.92
CA ASN A 169 9.69 13.24 12.77
C ASN A 169 8.70 12.94 11.62
N ARG A 170 8.34 11.67 11.44
CA ARG A 170 7.31 11.26 10.48
C ARG A 170 5.90 11.67 10.96
N LEU A 171 5.63 11.55 12.27
CA LEU A 171 4.34 11.89 12.87
C LEU A 171 4.05 13.41 12.82
N SER A 172 5.08 14.24 12.91
CA SER A 172 4.94 15.70 12.93
C SER A 172 4.42 16.27 11.61
N LEU A 173 3.38 17.10 11.70
CA LEU A 173 2.89 17.95 10.62
C LEU A 173 3.33 19.40 10.85
N SER A 174 3.65 20.08 9.75
CA SER A 174 4.01 21.50 9.75
C SER A 174 3.17 22.26 8.72
N PRO A 175 3.04 23.60 8.85
CA PRO A 175 2.38 24.41 7.83
C PRO A 175 2.93 24.18 6.42
N ALA A 176 4.26 24.01 6.30
CA ALA A 176 4.91 23.73 5.02
C ALA A 176 4.52 22.35 4.45
N LYS A 177 4.42 21.32 5.30
CA LYS A 177 3.93 19.99 4.86
C LYS A 177 2.48 20.06 4.38
N LEU A 178 1.60 20.75 5.10
CA LEU A 178 0.19 20.91 4.71
C LEU A 178 0.05 21.66 3.38
N ASN A 179 0.83 22.73 3.18
CA ASN A 179 0.84 23.44 1.90
C ASN A 179 1.35 22.54 0.75
N SER A 180 2.41 21.77 1.00
CA SER A 180 2.96 20.82 0.01
C SER A 180 1.94 19.74 -0.34
N LEU A 181 1.19 19.24 0.65
CA LEU A 181 0.09 18.29 0.45
C LEU A 181 -1.01 18.90 -0.42
N ALA A 182 -1.46 20.13 -0.12
CA ALA A 182 -2.48 20.80 -0.91
C ALA A 182 -2.04 20.98 -2.38
N ILE A 183 -0.79 21.38 -2.62
CA ILE A 183 -0.21 21.48 -3.98
C ILE A 183 -0.21 20.11 -4.67
N GLY A 184 0.27 19.07 -3.99
CA GLY A 184 0.29 17.71 -4.53
C GLY A 184 -1.11 17.18 -4.89
N LEU A 185 -2.12 17.45 -4.04
CA LEU A 185 -3.51 17.10 -4.32
C LEU A 185 -4.03 17.78 -5.60
N ARG A 186 -3.75 19.07 -5.80
CA ARG A 186 -4.14 19.76 -7.04
C ARG A 186 -3.45 19.19 -8.27
N GLN A 187 -2.19 18.78 -8.15
CA GLN A 187 -1.48 18.10 -9.24
C GLN A 187 -2.12 16.74 -9.59
N ILE A 188 -2.51 15.96 -8.58
CA ILE A 188 -3.26 14.70 -8.79
C ILE A 188 -4.58 14.98 -9.51
N ALA A 189 -5.34 15.99 -9.07
CA ALA A 189 -6.61 16.36 -9.69
C ALA A 189 -6.42 16.66 -11.20
N LEU A 190 -5.41 17.47 -11.54
CA LEU A 190 -5.09 17.83 -12.91
C LEU A 190 -4.66 16.61 -13.75
N ALA A 191 -3.79 15.76 -13.22
CA ALA A 191 -3.26 14.58 -13.93
C ALA A 191 -4.29 13.45 -14.10
N SER A 192 -5.38 13.47 -13.32
CA SER A 192 -6.34 12.35 -13.25
C SER A 192 -7.41 12.33 -14.34
N GLN A 193 -7.54 13.38 -15.15
CA GLN A 193 -8.68 13.56 -16.07
C GLN A 193 -8.88 12.40 -17.04
N ASP A 194 -7.81 11.84 -17.59
CA ASP A 194 -7.87 10.77 -18.59
C ASP A 194 -7.47 9.39 -18.03
N SER A 195 -7.56 9.21 -16.72
CA SER A 195 -7.03 8.00 -16.08
C SER A 195 -8.00 6.82 -16.09
N VAL A 196 -9.26 7.03 -15.67
CA VAL A 196 -10.29 5.98 -15.61
C VAL A 196 -11.05 5.92 -16.94
N GLY A 197 -11.22 4.73 -17.52
CA GLY A 197 -11.93 4.54 -18.80
C GLY A 197 -11.07 4.80 -20.04
N ARG A 198 -9.76 4.96 -19.88
CA ARG A 198 -8.82 5.18 -21.00
C ARG A 198 -8.73 3.94 -21.86
N VAL A 199 -8.96 4.10 -23.16
CA VAL A 199 -8.75 3.02 -24.14
C VAL A 199 -7.25 2.80 -24.31
N LEU A 200 -6.79 1.57 -24.11
CA LEU A 200 -5.40 1.14 -24.29
C LEU A 200 -5.20 0.45 -25.63
N ARG A 201 -6.19 -0.35 -26.04
CA ARG A 201 -6.19 -1.10 -27.30
C ARG A 201 -7.58 -1.03 -27.90
N ARG A 202 -7.65 -0.93 -29.23
CA ARG A 202 -8.89 -1.00 -29.98
C ARG A 202 -8.67 -1.85 -31.22
N THR A 203 -9.51 -2.87 -31.41
CA THR A 203 -9.39 -3.84 -32.50
C THR A 203 -10.75 -4.09 -33.12
N ARG A 204 -10.83 -3.98 -34.44
CA ARG A 204 -11.96 -4.54 -35.19
C ARG A 204 -11.72 -6.03 -35.35
N VAL A 205 -12.41 -6.82 -34.54
CA VAL A 205 -12.29 -8.29 -34.56
C VAL A 205 -12.93 -8.85 -35.82
N ALA A 206 -14.09 -8.32 -36.21
CA ALA A 206 -14.81 -8.63 -37.44
C ALA A 206 -15.68 -7.45 -37.86
N HIS A 207 -16.40 -7.57 -38.98
CA HIS A 207 -17.38 -6.57 -39.39
C HIS A 207 -18.44 -6.38 -38.29
N ASN A 208 -18.69 -5.15 -37.84
CA ASN A 208 -19.59 -4.83 -36.71
C ASN A 208 -19.25 -5.52 -35.37
N LEU A 209 -18.01 -5.96 -35.17
CA LEU A 209 -17.53 -6.54 -33.92
C LEU A 209 -16.24 -5.83 -33.46
N GLU A 210 -16.38 -4.92 -32.49
CA GLU A 210 -15.28 -4.08 -32.00
C GLU A 210 -14.91 -4.44 -30.55
N LEU A 211 -13.60 -4.64 -30.33
CA LEU A 211 -13.01 -4.96 -29.04
C LEU A 211 -12.15 -3.80 -28.55
N GLU A 212 -12.37 -3.39 -27.31
CA GLU A 212 -11.57 -2.39 -26.61
C GLU A 212 -11.00 -2.97 -25.32
N GLN A 213 -9.74 -2.64 -25.00
CA GLN A 213 -9.18 -2.81 -23.67
C GLN A 213 -9.15 -1.43 -23.01
N ILE A 214 -9.83 -1.27 -21.87
CA ILE A 214 -9.94 0.02 -21.16
C ILE A 214 -9.37 -0.07 -19.75
N THR A 215 -8.89 1.05 -19.19
CA THR A 215 -8.53 1.14 -17.78
C THR A 215 -9.77 1.21 -16.89
N VAL A 216 -9.72 0.53 -15.75
CA VAL A 216 -10.76 0.54 -14.71
C VAL A 216 -10.10 0.58 -13.32
N PRO A 217 -10.79 1.06 -12.28
CA PRO A 217 -10.29 0.98 -10.91
C PRO A 217 -10.00 -0.47 -10.52
N ILE A 218 -9.06 -0.68 -9.60
CA ILE A 218 -8.81 -2.01 -9.01
C ILE A 218 -10.04 -2.47 -8.21
N GLY A 219 -10.65 -1.57 -7.43
CA GLY A 219 -11.79 -1.85 -6.58
C GLY A 219 -11.64 -1.19 -5.21
N VAL A 220 -11.41 -2.01 -4.18
CA VAL A 220 -11.23 -1.58 -2.78
C VAL A 220 -9.77 -1.71 -2.38
N LEU A 221 -9.17 -0.59 -1.99
CA LEU A 221 -7.82 -0.51 -1.47
C LEU A 221 -7.82 -0.50 0.05
N LEU A 222 -6.88 -1.22 0.68
CA LEU A 222 -6.58 -1.09 2.10
C LEU A 222 -5.18 -0.51 2.29
N VAL A 223 -5.11 0.71 2.82
CA VAL A 223 -3.83 1.36 3.14
C VAL A 223 -3.59 1.26 4.65
N ILE A 224 -2.50 0.61 5.04
CA ILE A 224 -2.07 0.48 6.44
C ILE A 224 -0.79 1.27 6.61
N PHE A 225 -0.77 2.24 7.53
CA PHE A 225 0.40 3.11 7.73
C PHE A 225 0.66 3.45 9.19
N GLU A 226 1.93 3.69 9.49
CA GLU A 226 2.40 4.06 10.83
C GLU A 226 3.15 5.40 10.80
N ALA A 227 2.89 6.20 11.83
CA ALA A 227 3.49 7.49 12.13
C ALA A 227 3.54 8.46 10.95
N ARG A 228 2.57 8.41 10.03
CA ARG A 228 2.54 9.22 8.80
C ARG A 228 1.13 9.78 8.52
N PRO A 229 0.64 10.74 9.31
CA PRO A 229 -0.69 11.31 9.10
C PRO A 229 -0.83 12.03 7.74
N ASP A 230 0.28 12.51 7.17
CA ASP A 230 0.37 13.09 5.82
C ASP A 230 0.01 12.09 4.71
N CYS A 231 0.12 10.79 4.96
CA CYS A 231 -0.26 9.74 4.02
C CYS A 231 -1.76 9.76 3.72
N LEU A 232 -2.62 10.01 4.72
CA LEU A 232 -4.07 9.85 4.60
C LEU A 232 -4.66 10.73 3.47
N PRO A 233 -4.40 12.05 3.39
CA PRO A 233 -4.90 12.87 2.29
C PRO A 233 -4.33 12.45 0.93
N GLN A 234 -3.06 12.02 0.87
CA GLN A 234 -2.41 11.59 -0.37
C GLN A 234 -3.07 10.33 -0.95
N VAL A 235 -3.21 9.29 -0.14
CA VAL A 235 -3.83 8.04 -0.60
C VAL A 235 -5.31 8.19 -0.87
N SER A 236 -6.00 9.07 -0.13
CA SER A 236 -7.40 9.41 -0.40
C SER A 236 -7.53 10.10 -1.75
N ALA A 237 -6.69 11.08 -2.05
CA ALA A 237 -6.71 11.78 -3.33
C ALA A 237 -6.37 10.85 -4.51
N LEU A 238 -5.39 9.96 -4.35
CA LEU A 238 -5.04 8.97 -5.38
C LEU A 238 -6.16 7.94 -5.59
N ALA A 239 -6.82 7.47 -4.53
CA ALA A 239 -7.96 6.56 -4.62
C ALA A 239 -9.16 7.24 -5.31
N ILE A 240 -9.47 8.49 -4.93
CA ILE A 240 -10.52 9.31 -5.55
C ILE A 240 -10.22 9.51 -7.03
N ALA A 241 -9.01 9.93 -7.38
CA ALA A 241 -8.59 10.14 -8.76
C ALA A 241 -8.73 8.88 -9.64
N SER A 242 -8.42 7.71 -9.06
CA SER A 242 -8.47 6.41 -9.74
C SER A 242 -9.83 5.73 -9.66
N GLY A 243 -10.81 6.32 -8.98
CA GLY A 243 -12.15 5.76 -8.82
C GLY A 243 -12.22 4.54 -7.87
N ASN A 244 -11.22 4.35 -7.01
CA ASN A 244 -11.18 3.26 -6.04
C ASN A 244 -11.85 3.64 -4.72
N ALA A 245 -12.42 2.65 -4.04
CA ALA A 245 -12.71 2.75 -2.62
C ALA A 245 -11.43 2.62 -1.79
N LEU A 246 -11.44 3.20 -0.59
CA LEU A 246 -10.30 3.20 0.29
C LEU A 246 -10.70 2.93 1.74
N LEU A 247 -10.12 1.87 2.29
CA LEU A 247 -10.03 1.63 3.72
C LEU A 247 -8.67 2.13 4.21
N VAL A 248 -8.69 2.92 5.26
CA VAL A 248 -7.52 3.58 5.83
C VAL A 248 -7.32 3.06 7.25
N LYS A 249 -6.18 2.44 7.54
CA LYS A 249 -5.82 2.00 8.89
C LYS A 249 -4.53 2.69 9.33
N GLY A 250 -4.69 3.75 10.10
CA GLY A 250 -3.57 4.44 10.75
C GLY A 250 -3.12 3.76 12.04
N GLY A 251 -1.89 4.07 12.44
CA GLY A 251 -1.36 3.75 13.76
C GLY A 251 -2.04 4.53 14.90
N LYS A 252 -1.94 4.01 16.12
CA LYS A 252 -2.59 4.55 17.32
C LYS A 252 -2.01 5.90 17.72
N GLU A 253 -0.75 6.14 17.40
CA GLU A 253 0.01 7.35 17.66
C GLU A 253 -0.47 8.59 16.88
N ALA A 254 -1.21 8.40 15.78
CA ALA A 254 -1.72 9.48 14.94
C ALA A 254 -3.26 9.58 14.98
N ALA A 255 -3.90 9.05 16.03
CA ALA A 255 -5.34 8.87 16.07
C ALA A 255 -6.12 10.19 15.95
N ASN A 256 -5.70 11.25 16.65
CA ASN A 256 -6.41 12.53 16.62
C ASN A 256 -6.24 13.23 15.26
N THR A 257 -5.02 13.19 14.72
CA THR A 257 -4.69 13.76 13.40
C THR A 257 -5.42 13.04 12.28
N ASN A 258 -5.42 11.71 12.28
CA ASN A 258 -6.11 10.91 11.26
C ASN A 258 -7.63 11.13 11.29
N ARG A 259 -8.22 11.30 12.48
CA ARG A 259 -9.65 11.59 12.63
C ARG A 259 -10.03 12.88 11.92
N ILE A 260 -9.33 13.99 12.19
CA ILE A 260 -9.65 15.27 11.56
C ILE A 260 -9.39 15.22 10.04
N LEU A 261 -8.31 14.61 9.59
CA LEU A 261 -8.02 14.49 8.15
C LEU A 261 -9.06 13.63 7.41
N HIS A 262 -9.55 12.57 8.06
CA HIS A 262 -10.65 11.76 7.54
C HIS A 262 -11.96 12.54 7.49
N GLU A 263 -12.30 13.32 8.52
CA GLU A 263 -13.49 14.19 8.54
C GLU A 263 -13.47 15.21 7.39
N LEU A 264 -12.32 15.84 7.12
CA LEU A 264 -12.16 16.75 5.97
C LEU A 264 -12.28 16.01 4.64
N THR A 265 -11.76 14.78 4.54
CA THR A 265 -11.90 13.94 3.36
C THR A 265 -13.37 13.58 3.11
N GLN A 266 -14.13 13.26 4.16
CA GLN A 266 -15.57 13.00 4.05
C GLN A 266 -16.35 14.26 3.66
N GLN A 267 -15.98 15.43 4.19
CA GLN A 267 -16.57 16.71 3.76
C GLN A 267 -16.34 16.95 2.27
N ALA A 268 -15.12 16.70 1.78
CA ALA A 268 -14.80 16.85 0.36
C ALA A 268 -15.59 15.89 -0.54
N LEU A 269 -15.75 14.62 -0.13
CA LEU A 269 -16.51 13.61 -0.87
C LEU A 269 -18.03 13.88 -0.91
N ASP A 270 -18.54 14.63 0.06
CA ASP A 270 -19.99 14.89 0.18
C ASP A 270 -20.56 15.74 -0.96
N ILE A 271 -19.72 16.54 -1.61
CA ILE A 271 -20.15 17.42 -2.71
C ILE A 271 -20.78 16.64 -3.86
N HIS A 272 -20.40 15.36 -4.02
CA HIS A 272 -20.98 14.42 -5.00
C HIS A 272 -21.56 13.15 -4.31
N TRP A 273 -21.94 13.25 -3.03
CA TRP A 273 -22.62 12.19 -2.26
C TRP A 273 -21.87 10.84 -2.19
N VAL A 274 -20.53 10.87 -2.20
CA VAL A 274 -19.67 9.67 -2.16
C VAL A 274 -18.86 9.57 -0.87
N LYS A 275 -19.38 10.14 0.23
CA LYS A 275 -18.77 10.12 1.59
C LYS A 275 -18.23 8.76 2.00
N GLU A 276 -18.96 7.70 1.64
CA GLU A 276 -18.65 6.33 2.06
C GLU A 276 -17.46 5.71 1.32
N ALA A 277 -16.94 6.36 0.27
CA ALA A 277 -15.84 5.82 -0.54
C ALA A 277 -14.52 5.73 0.23
N VAL A 278 -14.35 6.53 1.29
CA VAL A 278 -13.16 6.51 2.15
C VAL A 278 -13.57 6.27 3.61
N GLN A 279 -13.12 5.16 4.18
CA GLN A 279 -13.41 4.78 5.56
C GLN A 279 -12.14 4.70 6.40
N LEU A 280 -12.20 5.25 7.60
CA LEU A 280 -11.16 5.08 8.61
C LEU A 280 -11.49 3.86 9.48
N VAL A 281 -10.64 2.83 9.39
CA VAL A 281 -10.76 1.61 10.18
C VAL A 281 -10.32 1.90 11.61
N SER A 282 -11.09 1.40 12.58
CA SER A 282 -10.80 1.52 14.00
C SER A 282 -9.40 1.00 14.35
N THR A 283 -8.70 1.69 15.25
CA THR A 283 -7.38 1.26 15.74
C THR A 283 -7.42 -0.02 16.58
N ARG A 284 -8.62 -0.48 16.97
CA ARG A 284 -8.85 -1.74 17.67
C ARG A 284 -8.87 -2.96 16.76
N GLU A 285 -9.10 -2.76 15.45
CA GLU A 285 -9.06 -3.85 14.49
C GLU A 285 -7.63 -4.30 14.27
N GLU A 286 -7.42 -5.61 14.41
CA GLU A 286 -6.12 -6.23 14.20
C GLU A 286 -5.82 -6.27 12.70
N VAL A 287 -4.57 -5.97 12.35
CA VAL A 287 -4.12 -5.96 10.95
C VAL A 287 -4.30 -7.34 10.30
N GLU A 288 -4.13 -8.41 11.06
CA GLU A 288 -4.32 -9.78 10.57
C GLU A 288 -5.76 -10.06 10.13
N ASP A 289 -6.76 -9.52 10.83
CA ASP A 289 -8.16 -9.73 10.47
C ASP A 289 -8.50 -9.01 9.16
N LEU A 290 -7.95 -7.81 8.95
CA LEU A 290 -8.06 -7.09 7.68
C LEU A 290 -7.42 -7.84 6.50
N CYS A 291 -6.29 -8.50 6.75
CA CYS A 291 -5.54 -9.25 5.74
C CYS A 291 -6.25 -10.54 5.27
N ARG A 292 -7.36 -10.91 5.93
CA ARG A 292 -8.18 -12.10 5.60
C ARG A 292 -9.48 -11.75 4.84
N LEU A 293 -9.70 -10.48 4.50
CA LEU A 293 -10.90 -10.02 3.80
C LEU A 293 -10.72 -10.11 2.27
N ASP A 294 -10.27 -11.25 1.74
CA ASP A 294 -9.88 -11.43 0.33
C ASP A 294 -11.05 -11.35 -0.66
N GLU A 295 -12.26 -11.65 -0.19
CA GLU A 295 -13.47 -11.42 -0.99
C GLU A 295 -13.87 -9.94 -1.08
N MET A 296 -13.34 -9.08 -0.20
CA MET A 296 -13.78 -7.69 -0.04
C MET A 296 -12.72 -6.64 -0.42
N ILE A 297 -11.44 -6.97 -0.24
CA ILE A 297 -10.30 -6.06 -0.46
C ILE A 297 -9.48 -6.58 -1.64
N ASP A 298 -9.24 -5.69 -2.60
CA ASP A 298 -8.59 -6.05 -3.87
C ASP A 298 -7.07 -5.77 -3.86
N LEU A 299 -6.59 -4.87 -2.99
CA LEU A 299 -5.16 -4.55 -2.85
C LEU A 299 -4.82 -3.99 -1.46
N ILE A 300 -3.73 -4.46 -0.86
CA ILE A 300 -3.16 -3.90 0.38
C ILE A 300 -1.90 -3.10 0.06
N ILE A 301 -1.80 -1.90 0.64
CA ILE A 301 -0.65 -1.00 0.50
C ILE A 301 -0.09 -0.66 1.89
N PRO A 302 0.95 -1.35 2.36
CA PRO A 302 1.60 -1.04 3.62
C PRO A 302 2.60 0.12 3.48
N ARG A 303 2.51 1.09 4.38
CA ARG A 303 3.39 2.27 4.46
C ARG A 303 3.98 2.42 5.86
N GLY A 304 5.13 1.78 6.07
CA GLY A 304 5.75 1.70 7.38
C GLY A 304 7.19 1.21 7.33
N SER A 305 7.61 0.62 8.44
CA SER A 305 8.83 -0.13 8.60
C SER A 305 8.79 -1.42 7.80
N SER A 306 9.98 -1.93 7.46
CA SER A 306 10.17 -3.24 6.84
C SER A 306 9.47 -4.35 7.62
N GLN A 307 9.43 -4.25 8.95
CA GLN A 307 8.77 -5.24 9.80
C GLN A 307 7.25 -5.24 9.61
N LEU A 308 6.63 -4.06 9.57
CA LEU A 308 5.19 -3.95 9.28
C LEU A 308 4.86 -4.55 7.92
N VAL A 309 5.64 -4.22 6.89
CA VAL A 309 5.44 -4.73 5.53
C VAL A 309 5.55 -6.26 5.49
N ARG A 310 6.59 -6.84 6.10
CA ARG A 310 6.78 -8.30 6.17
C ARG A 310 5.65 -9.00 6.93
N ASN A 311 5.18 -8.42 8.03
CA ASN A 311 4.06 -8.96 8.78
C ASN A 311 2.78 -9.00 7.92
N ILE A 312 2.49 -7.91 7.21
CA ILE A 312 1.32 -7.82 6.31
C ILE A 312 1.45 -8.80 5.15
N GLN A 313 2.62 -8.89 4.51
CA GLN A 313 2.87 -9.86 3.44
C GLN A 313 2.71 -11.31 3.90
N SER A 314 3.06 -11.61 5.15
CA SER A 314 2.92 -12.95 5.72
C SER A 314 1.48 -13.26 6.14
N ALA A 315 0.72 -12.24 6.55
CA ALA A 315 -0.67 -12.36 7.00
C ALA A 315 -1.69 -12.32 5.84
N ALA A 316 -1.38 -11.62 4.76
CA ALA A 316 -2.24 -11.49 3.58
C ALA A 316 -2.34 -12.83 2.85
N MET A 317 -3.52 -13.46 2.93
CA MET A 317 -3.84 -14.66 2.19
C MET A 317 -4.81 -14.28 1.07
N GLY A 318 -4.39 -14.46 -0.19
CA GLY A 318 -5.24 -14.18 -1.37
C GLY A 318 -5.22 -12.72 -1.85
N ILE A 319 -5.01 -11.75 -0.96
CA ILE A 319 -4.97 -10.33 -1.34
C ILE A 319 -3.56 -9.93 -1.80
N PRO A 320 -3.39 -9.33 -2.99
CA PRO A 320 -2.11 -8.78 -3.42
C PRO A 320 -1.64 -7.66 -2.50
N VAL A 321 -0.32 -7.62 -2.21
CA VAL A 321 0.31 -6.58 -1.39
C VAL A 321 1.28 -5.78 -2.27
N LEU A 322 1.08 -4.47 -2.37
CA LEU A 322 1.93 -3.56 -3.14
C LEU A 322 2.78 -2.71 -2.20
N GLY A 323 4.09 -2.91 -2.27
CA GLY A 323 5.08 -2.15 -1.51
C GLY A 323 6.47 -2.76 -1.67
N HIS A 324 7.39 -2.36 -0.80
CA HIS A 324 8.71 -2.93 -0.70
C HIS A 324 9.03 -3.21 0.78
N SER A 325 9.70 -4.33 1.06
CA SER A 325 10.13 -4.65 2.42
C SER A 325 11.51 -4.08 2.75
N GLU A 326 12.37 -3.86 1.76
CA GLU A 326 13.78 -3.53 1.96
C GLU A 326 14.31 -2.60 0.86
N GLY A 327 15.29 -1.76 1.21
CA GLY A 327 15.86 -0.69 0.39
C GLY A 327 17.37 -0.81 0.17
N ILE A 328 17.90 -1.99 -0.11
CA ILE A 328 19.34 -2.22 -0.29
C ILE A 328 19.75 -1.77 -1.70
N CYS A 329 20.07 -0.48 -1.80
CA CYS A 329 20.43 0.21 -3.04
C CYS A 329 21.94 0.32 -3.23
N HIS A 330 22.41 0.18 -4.47
CA HIS A 330 23.83 0.25 -4.81
C HIS A 330 24.16 1.46 -5.67
N VAL A 331 25.35 2.00 -5.47
CA VAL A 331 26.01 2.88 -6.45
C VAL A 331 27.29 2.19 -6.89
N TYR A 332 27.42 1.93 -8.19
CA TYR A 332 28.61 1.37 -8.81
C TYR A 332 29.44 2.47 -9.49
N ILE A 333 30.69 2.62 -9.06
CA ILE A 333 31.66 3.51 -9.67
C ILE A 333 32.52 2.68 -10.64
N ASP A 334 32.32 2.93 -11.93
CA ASP A 334 33.07 2.30 -13.01
C ASP A 334 34.45 2.93 -13.21
N SER A 335 35.36 2.18 -13.84
CA SER A 335 36.73 2.62 -14.14
C SER A 335 36.82 3.93 -14.94
N GLU A 336 35.81 4.24 -15.76
CA GLU A 336 35.75 5.45 -16.59
C GLU A 336 34.86 6.55 -15.96
N ALA A 337 34.65 6.54 -14.65
CA ALA A 337 33.84 7.53 -13.95
C ALA A 337 34.51 8.92 -13.85
N ALA A 338 33.73 9.98 -14.10
CA ALA A 338 34.17 11.35 -13.86
C ALA A 338 34.17 11.71 -12.36
N ILE A 339 35.31 12.20 -11.88
CA ILE A 339 35.56 12.50 -10.46
C ILE A 339 34.50 13.43 -9.86
N ASP A 340 34.16 14.51 -10.57
CA ASP A 340 33.24 15.54 -10.10
C ASP A 340 31.79 15.03 -9.97
N LYS A 341 31.38 14.08 -10.82
CA LYS A 341 30.06 13.44 -10.75
C LYS A 341 29.99 12.45 -9.59
N VAL A 342 31.03 11.62 -9.42
CA VAL A 342 31.08 10.60 -8.37
C VAL A 342 30.85 11.21 -6.98
N ILE A 343 31.59 12.26 -6.63
CA ILE A 343 31.48 12.88 -5.30
C ILE A 343 30.09 13.44 -5.04
N LYS A 344 29.46 14.06 -6.05
CA LYS A 344 28.09 14.61 -5.93
C LYS A 344 27.06 13.49 -5.76
N ILE A 345 27.12 12.47 -6.60
CA ILE A 345 26.14 11.38 -6.64
C ILE A 345 26.23 10.54 -5.37
N VAL A 346 27.44 10.15 -4.92
CA VAL A 346 27.61 9.34 -3.71
C VAL A 346 27.18 10.11 -2.47
N ARG A 347 27.56 11.39 -2.35
CA ARG A 347 27.12 12.24 -1.23
C ARG A 347 25.60 12.34 -1.18
N ASP A 348 24.96 12.69 -2.28
CA ASP A 348 23.51 12.84 -2.32
C ASP A 348 22.79 11.52 -2.05
N SER A 349 23.26 10.42 -2.65
CA SER A 349 22.66 9.09 -2.50
C SER A 349 22.70 8.58 -1.05
N LYS A 350 23.71 8.93 -0.24
CA LYS A 350 23.82 8.49 1.16
C LYS A 350 23.33 9.52 2.17
N CYS A 351 23.68 10.81 1.98
CA CYS A 351 23.62 11.82 3.03
C CYS A 351 22.38 12.74 2.95
N ASP A 352 21.68 12.84 1.80
CA ASP A 352 20.48 13.68 1.66
C ASP A 352 19.39 13.28 2.67
N TYR A 353 19.02 12.00 2.66
CA TYR A 353 18.06 11.44 3.61
C TYR A 353 18.41 9.97 3.90
N PRO A 354 19.30 9.69 4.86
CA PRO A 354 19.85 8.34 5.09
C PRO A 354 18.82 7.28 5.46
N ALA A 355 17.67 7.69 6.03
CA ALA A 355 16.57 6.80 6.41
C ALA A 355 15.55 6.56 5.27
N ALA A 356 15.82 7.03 4.05
CA ALA A 356 15.01 6.75 2.88
C ALA A 356 15.31 5.35 2.34
N CYS A 357 14.29 4.65 1.83
CA CYS A 357 14.44 3.31 1.24
C CYS A 357 15.23 3.26 -0.06
N ASN A 358 15.50 4.41 -0.67
CA ASN A 358 16.34 4.55 -1.86
C ASN A 358 17.68 5.22 -1.53
N ALA A 359 18.07 5.33 -0.26
CA ALA A 359 19.41 5.75 0.12
C ALA A 359 20.41 4.66 -0.28
N MET A 360 21.61 5.05 -0.72
CA MET A 360 22.68 4.09 -1.00
C MET A 360 23.08 3.36 0.29
N GLU A 361 23.10 2.04 0.23
CA GLU A 361 23.56 1.19 1.34
C GLU A 361 24.92 0.54 1.04
N THR A 362 25.19 0.27 -0.23
CA THR A 362 26.46 -0.32 -0.69
C THR A 362 27.05 0.49 -1.85
N LEU A 363 28.31 0.89 -1.70
CA LEU A 363 29.12 1.49 -2.75
C LEU A 363 30.03 0.41 -3.37
N LEU A 364 29.80 0.10 -4.64
CA LEU A 364 30.66 -0.79 -5.42
C LEU A 364 31.70 0.03 -6.16
N VAL A 365 32.97 -0.32 -6.00
CA VAL A 365 34.09 0.42 -6.59
C VAL A 365 34.87 -0.50 -7.51
N HIS A 366 35.07 -0.08 -8.76
CA HIS A 366 35.94 -0.82 -9.67
C HIS A 366 37.38 -0.83 -9.13
N ARG A 367 38.05 -1.99 -9.17
CA ARG A 367 39.40 -2.20 -8.59
C ARG A 367 40.42 -1.15 -9.01
N ASP A 368 40.34 -0.67 -10.25
CA ASP A 368 41.31 0.27 -10.82
C ASP A 368 41.21 1.66 -10.19
N ILE A 369 40.09 1.98 -9.53
CA ILE A 369 39.86 3.26 -8.84
C ILE A 369 40.54 3.29 -7.48
N LEU A 370 40.74 2.14 -6.82
CA LEU A 370 41.24 2.06 -5.44
C LEU A 370 42.57 2.78 -5.22
N ARG A 371 43.43 2.85 -6.24
CA ARG A 371 44.77 3.47 -6.17
C ARG A 371 44.81 4.86 -6.82
N THR A 372 43.66 5.49 -7.01
CA THR A 372 43.54 6.80 -7.64
C THR A 372 43.15 7.87 -6.62
N PRO A 373 43.47 9.15 -6.88
CA PRO A 373 43.03 10.26 -6.02
C PRO A 373 41.50 10.39 -5.89
N LEU A 374 40.73 9.74 -6.77
CA LEU A 374 39.28 9.67 -6.68
C LEU A 374 38.84 8.88 -5.44
N PHE A 375 39.49 7.75 -5.15
CA PHE A 375 39.12 6.93 -3.99
C PHE A 375 39.38 7.66 -2.67
N ASP A 376 40.52 8.36 -2.58
CA ASP A 376 40.83 9.20 -1.42
C ASP A 376 39.75 10.27 -1.21
N GLN A 377 39.35 10.97 -2.27
CA GLN A 377 38.28 11.98 -2.20
C GLN A 377 36.93 11.42 -1.76
N ILE A 378 36.56 10.21 -2.19
CA ILE A 378 35.33 9.54 -1.75
C ILE A 378 35.39 9.30 -0.24
N THR A 379 36.48 8.69 0.24
CA THR A 379 36.61 8.33 1.66
C THR A 379 36.71 9.56 2.57
N ASP A 380 37.40 10.62 2.14
CA ASP A 380 37.48 11.89 2.87
C ASP A 380 36.14 12.63 2.89
N MET A 381 35.38 12.59 1.79
CA MET A 381 34.02 13.12 1.75
C MET A 381 33.11 12.38 2.72
N LEU A 382 33.07 11.04 2.65
CA LEU A 382 32.25 10.23 3.55
C LEU A 382 32.62 10.45 5.03
N ARG A 383 33.91 10.58 5.34
CA ARG A 383 34.37 10.88 6.70
C ARG A 383 33.91 12.26 7.17
N THR A 384 33.95 13.26 6.29
CA THR A 384 33.51 14.63 6.58
C THR A 384 32.00 14.69 6.85
N GLU A 385 31.21 13.93 6.10
CA GLU A 385 29.77 13.75 6.29
C GLU A 385 29.44 12.78 7.46
N GLN A 386 30.45 12.34 8.22
CA GLN A 386 30.33 11.44 9.37
C GLN A 386 29.75 10.06 9.03
N VAL A 387 29.89 9.61 7.78
CA VAL A 387 29.43 8.30 7.33
C VAL A 387 30.40 7.23 7.82
N LYS A 388 29.89 6.25 8.57
CA LYS A 388 30.64 5.08 8.99
C LYS A 388 30.74 4.06 7.86
N ILE A 389 31.97 3.77 7.47
CA ILE A 389 32.26 2.82 6.39
C ILE A 389 32.43 1.43 6.99
N HIS A 390 31.79 0.43 6.38
CA HIS A 390 32.03 -0.99 6.63
C HIS A 390 32.66 -1.63 5.40
N ALA A 391 33.68 -2.47 5.58
CA ALA A 391 34.36 -3.10 4.45
C ALA A 391 33.67 -4.38 4.01
N GLY A 392 33.38 -4.50 2.72
CA GLY A 392 33.10 -5.79 2.08
C GLY A 392 34.32 -6.71 2.12
N PRO A 393 34.16 -8.04 2.04
CA PRO A 393 35.27 -8.99 2.07
C PRO A 393 36.40 -8.70 1.08
N ARG A 394 36.10 -8.28 -0.17
CA ARG A 394 37.17 -7.96 -1.13
C ARG A 394 37.84 -6.65 -0.78
N PHE A 395 37.08 -5.62 -0.42
CA PHE A 395 37.66 -4.35 0.02
C PHE A 395 38.57 -4.53 1.26
N ALA A 396 38.16 -5.33 2.24
CA ALA A 396 38.94 -5.65 3.44
C ALA A 396 40.32 -6.26 3.10
N SER A 397 40.41 -7.07 2.04
CA SER A 397 41.68 -7.67 1.60
C SER A 397 42.72 -6.66 1.08
N TYR A 398 42.28 -5.46 0.69
CA TYR A 398 43.16 -4.36 0.28
C TYR A 398 43.61 -3.46 1.44
N LEU A 399 43.01 -3.63 2.62
CA LEU A 399 43.23 -2.77 3.77
C LEU A 399 44.21 -3.42 4.76
N THR A 400 45.12 -2.62 5.31
CA THR A 400 46.08 -3.07 6.34
C THR A 400 45.52 -2.95 7.76
N PHE A 401 44.53 -2.09 7.95
CA PHE A 401 43.79 -1.81 9.19
C PHE A 401 42.39 -1.31 8.82
N SER A 402 41.50 -1.08 9.80
CA SER A 402 40.11 -0.59 9.68
C SER A 402 39.69 0.08 8.35
N PRO A 403 38.43 -0.08 7.90
CA PRO A 403 37.25 -0.55 8.65
C PRO A 403 37.09 -2.07 8.80
N SER A 404 36.24 -2.49 9.75
CA SER A 404 35.92 -3.90 9.99
C SER A 404 35.13 -4.50 8.83
N GLU A 405 35.40 -5.77 8.54
CA GLU A 405 34.65 -6.56 7.57
C GLU A 405 33.19 -6.72 7.99
N VAL A 406 32.27 -6.58 7.03
CA VAL A 406 30.83 -6.78 7.24
C VAL A 406 30.50 -8.24 7.48
N LYS A 407 29.46 -8.48 8.29
CA LYS A 407 28.88 -9.83 8.47
C LYS A 407 27.95 -10.23 7.32
N SER A 408 27.36 -9.25 6.65
CA SER A 408 26.38 -9.44 5.58
C SER A 408 26.44 -8.28 4.60
N LEU A 409 26.48 -8.59 3.31
CA LEU A 409 26.31 -7.63 2.21
C LEU A 409 24.82 -7.30 1.96
N ARG A 410 23.89 -7.93 2.69
CA ARG A 410 22.45 -7.66 2.65
C ARG A 410 22.01 -6.85 3.87
N THR A 411 22.61 -5.68 4.07
CA THR A 411 22.30 -4.83 5.22
C THR A 411 21.76 -3.49 4.72
N GLU A 412 20.52 -3.17 5.08
CA GLU A 412 19.98 -1.81 5.00
C GLU A 412 20.34 -1.11 6.30
N TYR A 413 21.23 -0.11 6.25
CA TYR A 413 21.66 0.59 7.46
C TYR A 413 20.65 1.66 7.87
N GLY A 414 20.04 2.36 6.91
CA GLY A 414 19.02 3.39 7.19
C GLY A 414 19.53 4.59 8.00
N ASP A 415 20.85 4.79 8.04
CA ASP A 415 21.56 5.85 8.76
C ASP A 415 22.82 6.26 7.98
N LEU A 416 23.65 7.16 8.53
CA LEU A 416 24.98 7.53 8.04
C LEU A 416 25.99 6.38 8.22
N GLU A 417 25.65 5.21 7.70
CA GLU A 417 26.54 4.06 7.52
C GLU A 417 26.39 3.52 6.09
N CYS A 418 27.47 2.97 5.52
CA CYS A 418 27.44 2.27 4.23
C CYS A 418 28.49 1.17 4.14
N CYS A 419 28.25 0.18 3.29
CA CYS A 419 29.25 -0.81 2.89
C CYS A 419 30.04 -0.31 1.68
N ILE A 420 31.37 -0.51 1.66
CA ILE A 420 32.18 -0.37 0.44
C ILE A 420 32.69 -1.74 0.04
N GLU A 421 32.45 -2.14 -1.20
CA GLU A 421 32.95 -3.40 -1.76
C GLU A 421 33.63 -3.17 -3.12
N VAL A 422 34.62 -4.01 -3.42
CA VAL A 422 35.43 -3.92 -4.64
C VAL A 422 34.98 -4.97 -5.65
N VAL A 423 34.88 -4.57 -6.91
CA VAL A 423 34.53 -5.43 -8.05
C VAL A 423 35.55 -5.30 -9.19
N ASP A 424 35.75 -6.36 -9.97
CA ASP A 424 36.74 -6.39 -11.06
C ASP A 424 36.20 -5.87 -12.40
N SER A 425 34.88 -5.76 -12.52
CA SER A 425 34.21 -5.35 -13.77
C SER A 425 32.76 -4.95 -13.54
N MET A 426 32.15 -4.31 -14.53
CA MET A 426 30.70 -4.05 -14.57
C MET A 426 29.87 -5.34 -14.42
N GLN A 427 30.30 -6.46 -15.01
CA GLN A 427 29.55 -7.71 -14.91
C GLN A 427 29.48 -8.20 -13.46
N GLU A 428 30.59 -8.12 -12.74
CA GLU A 428 30.63 -8.50 -11.33
C GLU A 428 29.81 -7.52 -10.47
N ALA A 429 29.78 -6.24 -10.82
CA ALA A 429 28.89 -5.28 -10.18
C ALA A 429 27.41 -5.68 -10.35
N ILE A 430 26.99 -6.04 -11.56
CA ILE A 430 25.63 -6.54 -11.85
C ILE A 430 25.34 -7.81 -11.06
N ASP A 431 26.27 -8.78 -11.06
CA ASP A 431 26.11 -10.04 -10.33
C ASP A 431 26.01 -9.81 -8.81
N HIS A 432 26.78 -8.86 -8.27
CA HIS A 432 26.69 -8.43 -6.88
C HIS A 432 25.31 -7.84 -6.58
N ILE A 433 24.83 -6.92 -7.42
CA ILE A 433 23.54 -6.25 -7.20
C ILE A 433 22.38 -7.24 -7.29
N HIS A 434 22.36 -8.12 -8.30
CA HIS A 434 21.35 -9.18 -8.40
C HIS A 434 21.40 -10.14 -7.20
N ARG A 435 22.60 -10.42 -6.69
CA ARG A 435 22.76 -11.31 -5.56
C ARG A 435 22.29 -10.64 -4.28
N TYR A 436 22.71 -9.42 -3.96
CA TYR A 436 22.58 -8.84 -2.62
C TYR A 436 21.57 -7.70 -2.49
N GLY A 437 21.22 -7.02 -3.60
CA GLY A 437 20.26 -5.93 -3.61
C GLY A 437 18.81 -6.36 -3.41
N SER A 438 17.97 -5.38 -3.10
CA SER A 438 16.52 -5.57 -2.93
C SER A 438 15.73 -5.33 -4.21
N SER A 439 16.41 -5.15 -5.35
CA SER A 439 15.82 -4.77 -6.64
C SER A 439 15.05 -3.44 -6.59
N HIS A 440 15.48 -2.52 -5.73
CA HIS A 440 14.85 -1.20 -5.54
C HIS A 440 15.42 -0.17 -6.52
N THR A 441 16.55 0.44 -6.17
CA THR A 441 17.22 1.45 -7.00
C THR A 441 18.70 1.20 -7.04
N ASP A 442 19.29 1.11 -8.23
CA ASP A 442 20.73 0.94 -8.38
C ASP A 442 21.29 1.85 -9.48
N VAL A 443 22.52 2.33 -9.27
CA VAL A 443 23.11 3.41 -10.06
C VAL A 443 24.47 2.99 -10.60
N ILE A 444 24.75 3.34 -11.85
CA ILE A 444 26.12 3.35 -12.40
C ILE A 444 26.62 4.78 -12.58
N VAL A 445 27.88 5.02 -12.24
CA VAL A 445 28.61 6.26 -12.55
C VAL A 445 29.74 5.92 -13.50
N THR A 446 29.64 6.39 -14.75
CA THR A 446 30.62 6.18 -15.83
C THR A 446 30.46 7.26 -16.91
N GLU A 447 31.54 7.60 -17.63
CA GLU A 447 31.45 8.39 -18.87
C GLU A 447 31.36 7.50 -20.13
N ASN A 448 31.49 6.17 -19.98
CA ASN A 448 31.38 5.24 -21.09
C ASN A 448 29.92 4.86 -21.36
N GLU A 449 29.36 5.39 -22.44
CA GLU A 449 27.97 5.18 -22.84
C GLU A 449 27.63 3.70 -23.08
N ASP A 450 28.50 2.94 -23.73
CA ASP A 450 28.29 1.51 -23.99
C ASP A 450 28.25 0.68 -22.69
N THR A 451 29.04 1.06 -21.69
CA THR A 451 28.99 0.45 -20.35
C THR A 451 27.72 0.87 -19.60
N ALA A 452 27.33 2.14 -19.68
CA ALA A 452 26.10 2.63 -19.06
C ALA A 452 24.85 1.92 -19.60
N GLU A 453 24.69 1.86 -20.92
CA GLU A 453 23.52 1.23 -21.57
C GLU A 453 23.45 -0.27 -21.28
N ARG A 454 24.60 -0.96 -21.25
CA ARG A 454 24.64 -2.38 -20.85
C ARG A 454 24.23 -2.58 -19.40
N PHE A 455 24.62 -1.70 -18.50
CA PHE A 455 24.21 -1.76 -17.09
C PHE A 455 22.70 -1.51 -16.96
N LEU A 456 22.16 -0.47 -17.62
CA LEU A 456 20.74 -0.15 -17.63
C LEU A 456 19.88 -1.31 -18.19
N GLN A 457 20.37 -2.00 -19.22
CA GLN A 457 19.66 -3.10 -19.85
C GLN A 457 19.70 -4.40 -19.02
N GLN A 458 20.85 -4.73 -18.43
CA GLN A 458 21.05 -6.02 -17.77
C GLN A 458 20.54 -6.05 -16.32
N LEU A 459 20.48 -4.89 -15.66
CA LEU A 459 20.12 -4.83 -14.26
C LEU A 459 18.61 -4.82 -14.09
N ASP A 460 18.10 -5.69 -13.22
CA ASP A 460 16.68 -5.95 -13.07
C ASP A 460 16.12 -5.37 -11.76
N SER A 461 16.46 -4.11 -11.47
CA SER A 461 15.89 -3.33 -10.37
C SER A 461 14.69 -2.52 -10.82
N ALA A 462 13.86 -2.08 -9.87
CA ALA A 462 12.69 -1.26 -10.17
C ALA A 462 13.09 0.10 -10.77
N CYS A 463 14.24 0.64 -10.37
CA CYS A 463 14.85 1.84 -10.93
C CYS A 463 16.34 1.57 -11.20
N VAL A 464 16.81 1.88 -12.40
CA VAL A 464 18.23 1.80 -12.76
C VAL A 464 18.66 3.13 -13.34
N PHE A 465 19.70 3.74 -12.79
CA PHE A 465 20.13 5.09 -13.16
C PHE A 465 21.56 5.14 -13.67
N TRP A 466 21.82 6.05 -14.60
CA TRP A 466 23.15 6.41 -15.07
C TRP A 466 23.45 7.85 -14.66
N ASN A 467 24.56 8.06 -13.96
CA ASN A 467 25.05 9.39 -13.56
C ASN A 467 24.01 10.25 -12.80
N ALA A 468 23.10 9.61 -12.04
CA ALA A 468 22.10 10.28 -11.22
C ALA A 468 21.95 9.58 -9.86
N SER A 469 21.69 10.37 -8.82
CA SER A 469 21.51 9.88 -7.44
C SER A 469 20.37 8.87 -7.32
N SER A 470 20.52 7.87 -6.46
CA SER A 470 19.47 6.90 -6.15
C SER A 470 18.22 7.58 -5.55
N ARG A 471 18.38 8.77 -4.96
CA ARG A 471 17.32 9.58 -4.37
C ARG A 471 16.27 10.06 -5.38
N PHE A 472 16.57 10.01 -6.67
CA PHE A 472 15.62 10.34 -7.73
C PHE A 472 14.46 9.33 -7.87
N ALA A 473 14.60 8.12 -7.33
CA ALA A 473 13.54 7.10 -7.33
C ALA A 473 12.39 7.48 -6.38
N ASP A 474 11.54 8.41 -6.83
CA ASP A 474 10.45 9.03 -6.08
C ASP A 474 9.38 9.51 -7.08
N GLY A 475 8.10 9.28 -6.76
CA GLY A 475 7.00 9.55 -7.69
C GLY A 475 6.86 11.01 -8.08
N TYR A 476 7.12 11.95 -7.17
CA TYR A 476 7.11 13.38 -7.50
C TYR A 476 8.27 13.72 -8.44
N ARG A 477 9.49 13.24 -8.12
CA ARG A 477 10.69 13.45 -8.96
C ARG A 477 10.56 12.82 -10.35
N PHE A 478 9.80 11.74 -10.49
CA PHE A 478 9.48 11.09 -11.78
C PHE A 478 8.35 11.78 -12.57
N GLY A 479 7.75 12.85 -12.02
CA GLY A 479 6.66 13.57 -12.68
C GLY A 479 5.31 12.85 -12.59
N LEU A 480 5.13 11.91 -11.66
CA LEU A 480 3.85 11.25 -11.39
C LEU A 480 2.92 12.09 -10.51
N GLY A 481 3.40 13.24 -10.02
CA GLY A 481 2.71 14.15 -9.09
C GLY A 481 2.71 13.64 -7.65
N ALA A 482 2.27 12.40 -7.44
CA ALA A 482 2.33 11.72 -6.15
C ALA A 482 2.52 10.22 -6.30
N GLU A 483 2.83 9.54 -5.20
CA GLU A 483 2.94 8.09 -5.14
C GLU A 483 2.19 7.50 -3.94
N VAL A 484 1.58 6.33 -4.12
CA VAL A 484 1.11 5.51 -3.00
C VAL A 484 2.24 4.74 -2.32
N GLY A 485 3.39 4.62 -2.97
CA GLY A 485 4.58 3.95 -2.47
C GLY A 485 5.48 3.50 -3.62
N ILE A 486 6.56 2.81 -3.28
CA ILE A 486 7.47 2.21 -4.25
C ILE A 486 7.27 0.68 -4.21
N SER A 487 7.20 0.06 -5.38
CA SER A 487 7.04 -1.39 -5.52
C SER A 487 8.30 -2.00 -6.11
N THR A 488 8.84 -3.02 -5.45
CA THR A 488 9.90 -3.87 -6.02
C THR A 488 9.34 -5.14 -6.68
N ALA A 489 8.01 -5.31 -6.66
CA ALA A 489 7.35 -6.44 -7.30
C ALA A 489 7.48 -6.37 -8.83
N ARG A 490 7.49 -7.54 -9.48
CA ARG A 490 7.65 -7.66 -10.94
C ARG A 490 6.32 -7.70 -11.69
N ILE A 491 5.21 -7.78 -10.97
CA ILE A 491 3.87 -7.85 -11.52
C ILE A 491 3.09 -6.57 -11.19
N HIS A 492 2.14 -6.22 -12.05
CA HIS A 492 1.25 -5.06 -11.92
C HIS A 492 1.93 -3.69 -12.03
N ALA A 493 2.62 -3.25 -10.97
CA ALA A 493 3.29 -1.95 -10.91
C ALA A 493 4.65 -2.08 -10.22
N ARG A 494 5.67 -1.42 -10.78
CA ARG A 494 7.07 -1.50 -10.35
C ARG A 494 7.72 -0.12 -10.36
N GLY A 495 8.54 0.17 -9.34
CA GLY A 495 9.08 1.50 -9.08
C GLY A 495 8.09 2.38 -8.32
N PRO A 496 8.25 3.72 -8.35
CA PRO A 496 7.28 4.65 -7.80
C PRO A 496 5.89 4.44 -8.40
N VAL A 497 4.91 4.15 -7.55
CA VAL A 497 3.55 3.79 -7.95
C VAL A 497 2.65 5.01 -7.82
N GLY A 498 2.39 5.67 -8.95
CA GLY A 498 1.41 6.75 -9.05
C GLY A 498 0.00 6.25 -9.35
N LEU A 499 -0.84 7.15 -9.86
CA LEU A 499 -2.25 6.91 -10.17
C LEU A 499 -2.51 5.67 -11.06
N GLN A 500 -1.67 5.46 -12.07
CA GLN A 500 -1.81 4.34 -13.02
C GLN A 500 -1.62 2.97 -12.36
N GLY A 501 -0.82 2.89 -11.30
CA GLY A 501 -0.65 1.66 -10.54
C GLY A 501 -1.84 1.31 -9.64
N LEU A 502 -2.86 2.18 -9.59
CA LEU A 502 -4.13 1.90 -8.91
C LEU A 502 -5.26 1.54 -9.88
N LEU A 503 -4.92 1.25 -11.14
CA LEU A 503 -5.86 0.87 -12.19
C LEU A 503 -5.52 -0.52 -12.70
N THR A 504 -6.54 -1.27 -13.11
CA THR A 504 -6.40 -2.50 -13.90
C THR A 504 -7.07 -2.31 -15.26
N THR A 505 -7.24 -3.38 -16.03
CA THR A 505 -7.85 -3.33 -17.37
C THR A 505 -9.03 -4.27 -17.50
N LYS A 506 -9.99 -3.90 -18.36
CA LYS A 506 -11.12 -4.74 -18.76
C LYS A 506 -11.25 -4.76 -20.28
N TRP A 507 -11.64 -5.91 -20.82
CA TRP A 507 -12.02 -6.06 -22.22
C TRP A 507 -13.51 -5.79 -22.42
N VAL A 508 -13.84 -4.93 -23.38
CA VAL A 508 -15.20 -4.55 -23.76
C VAL A 508 -15.39 -4.91 -25.22
N LEU A 509 -16.22 -5.92 -25.49
CA LEU A 509 -16.58 -6.35 -26.83
C LEU A 509 -18.00 -5.87 -27.15
N ARG A 510 -18.15 -5.12 -28.24
CA ARG A 510 -19.44 -4.67 -28.75
C ARG A 510 -19.69 -5.35 -30.09
N GLY A 511 -20.80 -6.08 -30.17
CA GLY A 511 -21.20 -6.81 -31.36
C GLY A 511 -22.69 -6.72 -31.63
N ASP A 512 -23.08 -7.15 -32.82
CA ASP A 512 -24.47 -7.18 -33.30
C ASP A 512 -24.98 -8.63 -33.47
N GLY A 513 -25.14 -9.34 -32.34
CA GLY A 513 -25.64 -10.73 -32.36
C GLY A 513 -24.65 -11.82 -32.77
N HIS A 514 -23.35 -11.51 -32.80
CA HIS A 514 -22.29 -12.44 -33.18
C HIS A 514 -22.23 -13.67 -32.25
N THR A 515 -22.12 -14.87 -32.84
CA THR A 515 -21.85 -16.10 -32.10
C THR A 515 -20.51 -16.70 -32.49
N ALA A 516 -19.88 -17.46 -31.60
CA ALA A 516 -18.60 -18.11 -31.92
C ALA A 516 -18.71 -19.14 -33.05
N ALA A 517 -19.90 -19.73 -33.25
CA ALA A 517 -20.14 -20.70 -34.32
C ALA A 517 -20.06 -20.07 -35.72
N ASP A 518 -20.43 -18.79 -35.84
CA ASP A 518 -20.36 -18.04 -37.11
C ASP A 518 -18.93 -17.89 -37.64
N PHE A 519 -17.93 -18.07 -36.76
CA PHE A 519 -16.49 -17.97 -37.07
C PHE A 519 -15.79 -19.33 -37.19
N SER A 520 -16.53 -20.44 -37.10
CA SER A 520 -15.98 -21.78 -37.30
C SER A 520 -15.52 -21.99 -38.75
N GLU A 521 -14.82 -23.10 -39.04
CA GLU A 521 -14.40 -23.42 -40.42
C GLU A 521 -15.55 -23.48 -41.43
N GLN A 522 -16.77 -23.80 -40.95
CA GLN A 522 -18.00 -23.84 -41.75
C GLN A 522 -18.88 -22.59 -41.56
N GLY A 523 -18.42 -21.62 -40.77
CA GLY A 523 -19.15 -20.40 -40.44
C GLY A 523 -19.17 -19.38 -41.60
N THR A 524 -20.09 -18.42 -41.50
CA THR A 524 -20.30 -17.39 -42.54
C THR A 524 -19.51 -16.12 -42.32
N VAL A 525 -18.85 -15.95 -41.17
CA VAL A 525 -18.16 -14.73 -40.76
C VAL A 525 -16.67 -14.99 -40.61
N LYS A 526 -15.84 -14.01 -40.98
CA LYS A 526 -14.38 -14.09 -40.89
C LYS A 526 -13.83 -13.05 -39.93
N TYR A 527 -12.74 -13.41 -39.25
CA TYR A 527 -11.97 -12.46 -38.46
C TYR A 527 -11.21 -11.48 -39.36
N LEU A 528 -11.14 -10.23 -38.93
CA LEU A 528 -10.34 -9.15 -39.52
C LEU A 528 -9.10 -8.84 -38.68
N HIS A 529 -9.26 -8.78 -37.34
CA HIS A 529 -8.20 -8.44 -36.39
C HIS A 529 -7.43 -7.14 -36.73
N GLU A 530 -8.13 -6.13 -37.22
CA GLU A 530 -7.52 -4.85 -37.58
C GLU A 530 -7.38 -3.97 -36.34
N ASN A 531 -6.14 -3.59 -36.00
CA ASN A 531 -5.91 -2.59 -34.95
C ASN A 531 -6.45 -1.22 -35.41
N LEU A 532 -7.31 -0.63 -34.59
CA LEU A 532 -7.86 0.70 -34.82
C LEU A 532 -7.08 1.74 -34.03
N PRO A 533 -7.00 3.00 -34.52
CA PRO A 533 -6.43 4.09 -33.76
C PRO A 533 -7.14 4.26 -32.41
N VAL A 534 -6.34 4.39 -31.36
CA VAL A 534 -6.79 4.81 -30.03
C VAL A 534 -6.69 6.34 -30.00
N THR A 535 -7.80 7.03 -29.73
CA THR A 535 -7.78 8.49 -29.61
C THR A 535 -6.85 8.87 -28.46
N GLN A 536 -5.77 9.59 -28.76
CA GLN A 536 -4.95 10.19 -27.70
C GLN A 536 -5.80 11.27 -27.01
N PRO A 537 -5.78 11.36 -25.67
CA PRO A 537 -6.43 12.47 -24.99
C PRO A 537 -5.84 13.78 -25.52
N GLN A 538 -6.70 14.64 -26.08
CA GLN A 538 -6.27 15.99 -26.44
C GLN A 538 -6.03 16.76 -25.14
N PRO A 539 -4.85 17.36 -24.91
CA PRO A 539 -4.67 18.26 -23.79
C PRO A 539 -5.62 19.44 -23.97
N ARG A 540 -6.66 19.53 -23.12
CA ARG A 540 -7.53 20.71 -23.11
C ARG A 540 -6.69 21.91 -22.68
N GLN A 541 -6.51 22.88 -23.58
CA GLN A 541 -5.94 24.17 -23.25
C GLN A 541 -6.76 24.79 -22.12
N ILE A 542 -6.10 25.04 -21.00
CA ILE A 542 -6.67 25.77 -19.87
C ILE A 542 -6.97 27.18 -20.40
N ALA A 543 -8.26 27.51 -20.52
CA ALA A 543 -8.67 28.89 -20.65
C ALA A 543 -8.21 29.60 -19.38
N ALA A 544 -7.14 30.38 -19.48
CA ALA A 544 -6.75 31.33 -18.45
C ALA A 544 -7.98 32.22 -18.21
N ARG A 545 -8.67 32.02 -17.08
CA ARG A 545 -9.56 33.05 -16.56
C ARG A 545 -8.64 34.20 -16.19
N SER A 546 -8.66 35.24 -17.02
CA SER A 546 -8.12 36.54 -16.68
C SER A 546 -8.75 36.97 -15.36
N GLU A 547 -7.91 37.19 -14.35
CA GLU A 547 -8.26 37.95 -13.17
C GLU A 547 -8.59 39.38 -13.63
N ASP A 548 -9.82 39.81 -13.37
CA ASP A 548 -10.22 41.22 -13.18
C ASP A 548 -10.66 41.37 -11.72
#